data_AF-F3GNR9-F1
#
_entry.id   AF-F3GNR9-F1
#
_cell.length_a   1.000
_cell.length_b   1.000
_cell.length_c   1.000
_cell.angle_alpha   90.00
_cell.angle_beta   90.00
_cell.angle_gamma   90.00
#
_symmetry.space_group_name_H-M   'P 1'
#
loop_
_entity.id
_entity.type
_entity.pdbx_description
1 polymer ?
#
loop_
_entity_poly.entity_id
_entity_poly.type
_entity_poly.pdbx_seq_one_letter_code
_entity_poly.pdbx_strand_id
1 'polypeptide(L)'
;DRPGLEFSFSGLKTSALNTWQQCRNAGDDSEQTRCDIALAFQQAVVETLTIKCKRALKQTGLKSLVIAGGVSANKALRASL
;
A
#
# COMPACT_ATOMS: atom_id res chain seq x y z
N ASP A 1 -9.50 8.55 6.29
CA ASP A 1 -8.45 7.98 7.16
C ASP A 1 -9.11 7.43 8.43
N ARG A 2 -8.87 6.16 8.80
CA ARG A 2 -9.45 5.57 10.03
C ARG A 2 -8.49 5.86 11.20
N PRO A 3 -8.97 6.27 12.38
CA PRO A 3 -8.11 6.70 13.49
C PRO A 3 -7.26 5.57 14.12
N GLY A 4 -7.60 4.30 13.88
CA GLY A 4 -6.89 3.14 14.43
C GLY A 4 -5.53 2.85 13.75
N LEU A 5 -4.68 2.12 14.47
CA LEU A 5 -3.38 1.61 13.99
C LEU A 5 -3.48 0.24 13.31
N GLU A 6 -4.66 -0.39 13.37
CA GLU A 6 -4.91 -1.71 12.79
C GLU A 6 -4.79 -1.72 11.27
N PHE A 7 -4.02 -2.66 10.73
CA PHE A 7 -3.86 -2.83 9.29
C PHE A 7 -4.94 -3.74 8.71
N SER A 8 -5.42 -3.42 7.49
CA SER A 8 -6.26 -4.33 6.72
C SER A 8 -5.97 -4.15 5.24
N PHE A 9 -5.56 -5.25 4.60
CA PHE A 9 -5.20 -5.28 3.17
C PHE A 9 -6.07 -6.25 2.37
N SER A 10 -6.96 -7.01 3.02
CA SER A 10 -7.80 -7.99 2.31
C SER A 10 -8.69 -7.32 1.27
N GLY A 11 -9.39 -6.25 1.66
CA GLY A 11 -10.22 -5.47 0.73
C GLY A 11 -9.42 -4.84 -0.42
N LEU A 12 -8.16 -4.45 -0.17
CA LEU A 12 -7.30 -3.87 -1.20
C LEU A 12 -6.91 -4.90 -2.27
N LYS A 13 -6.65 -6.15 -1.88
CA LYS A 13 -6.38 -7.26 -2.81
C LYS A 13 -7.60 -7.53 -3.69
N THR A 14 -8.78 -7.61 -3.08
CA THR A 14 -10.04 -7.82 -3.79
C THR A 14 -10.31 -6.67 -4.76
N SER A 15 -10.09 -5.43 -4.33
CA SER A 15 -10.24 -4.26 -5.20
C SER A 15 -9.32 -4.33 -6.41
N ALA A 16 -8.03 -4.62 -6.22
CA ALA A 16 -7.07 -4.71 -7.34
C ALA A 16 -7.45 -5.83 -8.33
N LEU A 17 -7.87 -6.99 -7.83
CA LEU A 17 -8.34 -8.08 -8.69
C LEU A 17 -9.59 -7.70 -9.48
N ASN A 18 -10.57 -7.07 -8.82
CA ASN A 18 -11.82 -6.65 -9.46
C ASN A 18 -11.57 -5.57 -10.52
N THR A 19 -10.72 -4.58 -10.23
CA THR A 19 -10.32 -3.55 -11.20
C THR A 19 -9.68 -4.18 -12.42
N TRP A 20 -8.78 -5.15 -12.23
CA TRP A 20 -8.16 -5.87 -13.34
C TRP A 20 -9.18 -6.62 -14.19
N GLN A 21 -10.09 -7.37 -13.56
CA GLN A 21 -11.16 -8.09 -14.26
C GLN A 21 -12.08 -7.13 -15.04
N GLN A 22 -12.40 -5.96 -14.49
CA GLN A 22 -13.20 -4.95 -15.16
C GLN A 22 -12.51 -4.39 -16.41
N CYS A 23 -11.21 -4.06 -16.32
CA CYS A 23 -10.43 -3.62 -17.48
C CYS A 23 -10.41 -4.69 -18.59
N ARG A 24 -10.14 -5.95 -18.23
CA ARG A 24 -10.14 -7.06 -19.20
C ARG A 24 -11.50 -7.24 -19.86
N ASN A 25 -12.59 -7.17 -19.10
CA ASN A 25 -13.94 -7.30 -19.64
C ASN A 25 -14.32 -6.12 -20.57
N ALA A 26 -13.72 -4.95 -20.35
CA ALA A 26 -13.84 -3.79 -21.23
C ALA A 26 -12.92 -3.85 -22.46
N GLY A 27 -12.16 -4.94 -22.63
CA GLY A 27 -11.24 -5.14 -23.75
C GLY A 27 -9.82 -4.60 -23.54
N ASP A 28 -9.49 -4.12 -22.34
CA ASP A 28 -8.15 -3.64 -21.98
C ASP A 28 -7.42 -4.66 -21.10
N ASP A 29 -6.61 -5.50 -21.76
CA ASP A 29 -5.73 -6.50 -21.15
C ASP A 29 -4.24 -6.11 -21.33
N SER A 30 -3.97 -4.81 -21.44
CA SER A 30 -2.62 -4.31 -21.75
C SER A 30 -1.65 -4.46 -20.58
N GLU A 31 -0.36 -4.59 -20.89
CA GLU A 31 0.70 -4.59 -19.88
C GLU A 31 0.73 -3.27 -19.09
N GLN A 32 0.46 -2.14 -19.77
CA GLN A 32 0.41 -0.83 -19.12
C GLN A 32 -0.67 -0.79 -18.03
N THR A 33 -1.88 -1.25 -18.33
CA THR A 33 -2.97 -1.29 -17.34
C THR A 33 -2.63 -2.19 -16.15
N ARG A 34 -1.92 -3.31 -16.38
CA ARG A 34 -1.41 -4.16 -15.28
C ARG A 34 -0.39 -3.42 -14.42
N CYS A 35 0.54 -2.69 -15.04
CA CYS A 35 1.54 -1.89 -14.35
C CYS A 35 0.88 -0.78 -13.51
N ASP A 36 -0.13 -0.11 -14.05
CA ASP A 36 -0.84 0.97 -13.35
C ASP A 36 -1.61 0.45 -12.12
N ILE A 37 -2.29 -0.69 -12.25
CA ILE A 37 -2.96 -1.34 -11.12
C ILE A 37 -1.95 -1.77 -10.06
N ALA A 38 -0.80 -2.34 -10.46
CA ALA A 38 0.25 -2.74 -9.53
C ALA A 38 0.86 -1.53 -8.81
N LEU A 39 1.08 -0.42 -9.51
CA LEU A 39 1.57 0.83 -8.93
C LEU A 39 0.56 1.38 -7.92
N ALA A 40 -0.72 1.48 -8.31
CA ALA A 40 -1.78 1.97 -7.43
C ALA A 40 -1.91 1.12 -6.16
N PHE A 41 -1.83 -0.21 -6.30
CA PHE A 41 -1.81 -1.12 -5.15
C PHE A 41 -0.61 -0.86 -4.24
N GLN A 42 0.60 -0.77 -4.80
CA GLN A 42 1.80 -0.49 -4.03
C GLN A 42 1.70 0.86 -3.29
N GLN A 43 1.25 1.90 -3.98
CA GLN A 43 1.07 3.23 -3.39
C GLN A 43 0.11 3.19 -2.20
N ALA A 44 -1.06 2.57 -2.36
CA ALA A 44 -2.04 2.45 -1.28
C ALA A 44 -1.50 1.70 -0.05
N VAL A 45 -0.72 0.64 -0.26
CA VAL A 45 -0.05 -0.10 0.83
C VAL A 45 0.98 0.78 1.54
N VAL A 46 1.89 1.40 0.77
CA VAL A 46 2.98 2.24 1.29
C VAL A 46 2.44 3.43 2.07
N GLU A 47 1.42 4.10 1.54
CA GLU A 47 0.78 5.24 2.19
C GLU A 47 0.13 4.82 3.52
N THR A 48 -0.62 3.72 3.52
CA THR A 48 -1.25 3.19 4.74
C THR A 48 -0.23 2.86 5.83
N LEU A 49 0.87 2.20 5.45
CA LEU A 49 1.97 1.89 6.37
C LEU A 49 2.58 3.18 6.94
N THR A 50 2.91 4.13 6.05
CA THR A 50 3.55 5.39 6.41
C THR A 50 2.72 6.21 7.40
N ILE A 51 1.43 6.41 7.12
CA ILE A 51 0.53 7.20 7.96
C ILE A 51 0.43 6.58 9.36
N LYS A 52 0.25 5.26 9.44
CA LYS A 52 0.08 4.57 10.72
C LYS A 52 1.36 4.48 11.52
N CYS A 53 2.51 4.24 10.88
CA CYS A 53 3.80 4.29 11.55
C CYS A 53 4.10 5.69 12.11
N LYS A 54 3.88 6.75 11.34
CA LYS A 54 4.04 8.14 11.80
C LYS A 54 3.09 8.46 12.97
N ARG A 55 1.84 7.99 12.90
CA ARG A 55 0.87 8.13 13.99
C ARG A 55 1.32 7.39 15.25
N ALA A 56 1.80 6.15 15.13
CA ALA A 56 2.30 5.36 16.25
C ALA A 56 3.52 6.00 16.92
N LEU A 57 4.48 6.53 16.13
CA LEU A 57 5.62 7.30 16.66
C LEU A 57 5.14 8.50 17.48
N LYS A 58 4.18 9.27 16.94
CA LYS A 58 3.61 10.42 17.64
C LYS A 58 2.89 10.03 18.94
N GLN A 59 2.15 8.92 18.95
CA GLN A 59 1.40 8.44 20.12
C GLN A 59 2.31 7.86 21.22
N THR A 60 3.41 7.21 20.83
CA THR A 60 4.35 6.58 21.78
C THR A 60 5.47 7.52 22.25
N GLY A 61 5.72 8.62 21.53
CA GLY A 61 6.83 9.53 21.79
C GLY A 61 8.20 8.98 21.37
N LEU A 62 8.24 7.82 20.72
CA LEU A 62 9.47 7.22 20.20
C LEU A 62 10.00 8.03 19.02
N LYS A 63 11.33 8.13 18.92
CA LYS A 63 12.02 8.90 17.88
C LYS A 63 12.58 8.04 16.74
N SER A 64 12.52 6.73 16.91
CA SER A 64 13.17 5.76 16.02
C SER A 64 12.14 4.74 15.57
N LEU A 65 12.11 4.48 14.26
CA LEU A 65 11.33 3.40 13.65
C LEU A 65 12.29 2.45 12.95
N VAL A 66 12.20 1.16 13.27
CA VAL A 66 12.96 0.09 12.60
C VAL A 66 11.99 -0.76 11.79
N ILE A 67 12.33 -1.01 10.53
CA ILE A 67 11.52 -1.85 9.63
C ILE A 67 12.36 -3.04 9.20
N ALA A 68 11.85 -4.23 9.48
CA ALA A 68 12.46 -5.50 9.12
C ALA A 68 11.49 -6.38 8.32
N GLY A 69 12.03 -7.39 7.63
CA GLY A 69 11.28 -8.31 6.77
C GLY A 69 11.33 -7.94 5.28
N GLY A 70 10.85 -8.83 4.41
CA GLY A 70 11.07 -8.71 2.96
C GLY A 70 10.54 -7.42 2.31
N VAL A 71 9.44 -6.86 2.84
CA VAL A 71 8.83 -5.63 2.30
C VAL A 71 9.70 -4.38 2.59
N SER A 72 10.64 -4.45 3.54
CA SER A 72 11.54 -3.33 3.84
C SER A 72 12.48 -2.98 2.69
N ALA A 73 12.70 -3.90 1.75
CA ALA A 73 13.49 -3.66 0.54
C ALA A 73 12.77 -2.74 -0.47
N ASN A 74 11.47 -2.47 -0.29
CA ASN A 74 10.70 -1.62 -1.17
C ASN A 74 11.19 -0.16 -1.12
N LYS A 75 11.66 0.35 -2.26
CA LYS A 75 12.23 1.71 -2.36
C LYS A 75 11.21 2.81 -2.08
N ALA A 76 9.96 2.64 -2.51
CA ALA A 76 8.90 3.61 -2.27
C ALA A 76 8.57 3.72 -0.77
N LEU A 77 8.50 2.58 -0.06
CA LEU A 77 8.32 2.54 1.39
C LEU A 77 9.48 3.22 2.13
N ARG A 78 10.72 2.97 1.69
CA ARG A 78 11.91 3.59 2.31
C ARG A 78 11.96 5.10 2.11
N ALA A 79 11.43 5.61 1.02
CA ALA A 79 11.41 7.05 0.72
C ALA A 79 10.27 7.80 1.43
N SER A 80 9.19 7.11 1.82
CA SER A 80 7.99 7.74 2.39
C SER A 80 8.07 7.95 3.92
N LEU A 81 8.98 7.26 4.59
CA LEU A 81 9.16 7.27 6.05
C LEU A 81 10.29 8.18 6.49
#